data_AF-A0A4R5U8A4-F1
#
_entry.id   AF-A0A4R5U8A4-F1
#
_cell.length_a   1.000
_cell.length_b   1.000
_cell.length_c   1.000
_cell.angle_alpha   90.00
_cell.angle_beta   90.00
_cell.angle_gamma   90.00
#
_symmetry.space_group_name_H-M   'P 1'
#
loop_
_entity.id
_entity.type
_entity.pdbx_description
1 polymer ?
#
loop_
_entity_poly.entity_id
_entity_poly.type
_entity_poly.pdbx_seq_one_letter_code
_entity_poly.pdbx_strand_id
1 'polypeptide(L)'
;MEHDQLIATIDDLDKELGRHGDGEDGRLRKIVCFCNTSLALHEGLDEAGRHRVNARLHGVAKKHGLPDECVLAYPGHGAPC
;
A
#
# COMPACT_ATOMS: atom_id res chain seq x y z
N MET A 1 -0.19 -3.82 20.18
CA MET A 1 0.43 -2.50 19.91
C MET A 1 0.75 -2.34 18.43
N GLU A 2 1.32 -3.35 17.75
CA GLU A 2 1.69 -3.27 16.32
C GLU A 2 0.54 -2.89 15.37
N HIS A 3 -0.69 -3.35 15.64
CA HIS A 3 -1.83 -3.07 14.74
C HIS A 3 -2.21 -1.58 14.66
N ASP A 4 -2.03 -0.83 15.74
CA ASP A 4 -2.36 0.60 15.78
C ASP A 4 -1.32 1.42 14.98
N GLN A 5 -0.05 1.02 15.11
CA GLN A 5 1.07 1.63 14.39
C GLN A 5 0.96 1.41 12.87
N LEU A 6 0.58 0.20 12.43
CA LEU A 6 0.35 -0.09 11.01
C LEU A 6 -0.77 0.78 10.41
N ILE A 7 -1.86 0.98 11.16
CA ILE A 7 -2.97 1.83 10.73
C ILE A 7 -2.53 3.29 10.63
N ALA A 8 -1.77 3.78 11.62
CA ALA A 8 -1.22 5.14 11.59
C ALA A 8 -0.32 5.36 10.37
N THR A 9 0.59 4.41 10.07
CA THR A 9 1.46 4.52 8.90
C THR A 9 0.69 4.50 7.57
N ILE A 10 -0.40 3.75 7.47
CA ILE A 10 -1.27 3.77 6.29
C ILE A 10 -2.01 5.11 6.16
N ASP A 11 -2.44 5.71 7.27
CA ASP A 11 -3.07 7.04 7.28
C ASP A 11 -2.07 8.15 6.90
N ASP A 12 -0.83 8.07 7.39
CA ASP A 12 0.25 8.97 6.98
C ASP A 12 0.59 8.82 5.49
N LEU A 13 0.60 7.58 4.97
CA LEU A 13 0.75 7.32 3.54
C LEU A 13 -0.38 7.98 2.74
N ASP A 14 -1.64 7.83 3.15
CA ASP A 14 -2.78 8.45 2.47
C ASP A 14 -2.67 9.99 2.42
N LYS A 15 -2.23 10.62 3.52
CA LYS A 15 -1.96 12.06 3.57
C LYS A 15 -0.83 12.45 2.64
N GLU A 16 0.30 11.74 2.67
CA GLU A 16 1.47 12.01 1.83
C GLU A 16 1.11 11.94 0.34
N LEU A 17 0.37 10.91 -0.07
CA LEU A 17 -0.13 10.78 -1.44
C LEU A 17 -1.04 11.95 -1.85
N GLY A 18 -1.86 12.45 -0.93
CA GLY A 18 -2.69 13.63 -1.14
C GLY A 18 -1.91 14.93 -1.34
N ARG A 19 -0.63 14.98 -0.96
CA ARG A 19 0.25 16.15 -1.18
C ARG A 19 0.86 16.18 -2.57
N HIS A 20 0.82 15.08 -3.30
CA HIS A 20 1.30 15.01 -4.67
C HIS A 20 0.19 15.40 -5.65
N GLY A 21 0.54 16.24 -6.63
CA GLY A 21 -0.40 16.62 -7.69
C GLY A 21 -0.77 15.46 -8.62
N ASP A 22 -1.79 15.67 -9.45
CA ASP A 22 -2.31 14.63 -10.37
C ASP A 22 -1.65 14.64 -11.76
N GLY A 23 -0.63 15.47 -11.96
CA GLY A 23 0.22 15.43 -13.14
C GLY A 23 1.11 14.18 -13.18
N GLU A 24 1.74 13.90 -14.32
CA GLU A 24 2.55 12.70 -14.55
C GLU A 24 3.66 12.50 -13.51
N ASP A 25 4.43 13.54 -13.19
CA ASP A 25 5.46 13.53 -12.15
C ASP A 25 4.87 13.25 -10.76
N GLY A 26 3.70 13.83 -10.46
CA GLY A 26 3.00 13.61 -9.21
C GLY A 26 2.50 12.16 -9.09
N ARG A 27 1.97 11.59 -10.17
CA ARG A 27 1.56 10.18 -10.23
C ARG A 27 2.73 9.24 -10.03
N LEU A 28 3.89 9.49 -10.66
CA LEU A 28 5.09 8.68 -10.47
C LEU A 28 5.58 8.73 -9.01
N ARG A 29 5.58 9.91 -8.38
CA ARG A 29 5.92 10.04 -6.95
C ARG A 29 4.95 9.29 -6.06
N LYS A 30 3.64 9.35 -6.33
CA LYS A 30 2.62 8.58 -5.61
C LYS A 30 2.90 7.08 -5.70
N ILE A 31 3.23 6.58 -6.90
CA ILE A 31 3.58 5.15 -7.11
C ILE A 31 4.82 4.77 -6.29
N VAL A 32 5.92 5.52 -6.40
CA VAL A 32 7.18 5.20 -5.70
C VAL A 32 6.99 5.24 -4.18
N CYS A 33 6.33 6.27 -3.67
CA CYS A 33 6.02 6.39 -2.24
C CYS A 33 5.15 5.21 -1.77
N PHE A 34 4.09 4.90 -2.52
CA PHE A 34 3.20 3.80 -2.20
C PHE A 34 3.90 2.44 -2.17
N CYS A 35 4.68 2.11 -3.19
CA CYS A 35 5.38 0.82 -3.26
C CYS A 35 6.40 0.67 -2.11
N ASN A 36 7.19 1.72 -1.83
CA ASN A 36 8.21 1.67 -0.78
C ASN A 36 7.58 1.49 0.61
N THR A 37 6.54 2.26 0.92
CA THR A 37 5.82 2.15 2.19
C THR A 37 5.09 0.82 2.30
N SER A 38 4.49 0.34 1.21
CA SER A 38 3.85 -0.97 1.19
C SER A 38 4.84 -2.08 1.50
N LEU A 39 6.03 -2.09 0.89
CA LEU A 39 7.09 -3.06 1.19
C LEU A 39 7.50 -3.01 2.67
N ALA A 40 7.76 -1.81 3.20
CA ALA A 40 8.14 -1.63 4.60
C ALA A 40 7.05 -2.11 5.57
N LEU A 41 5.77 -1.87 5.26
CA LEU A 41 4.64 -2.33 6.06
C LEU A 41 4.49 -3.85 6.09
N HIS A 42 4.92 -4.56 5.05
CA HIS A 42 4.84 -6.01 4.99
C HIS A 42 6.04 -6.71 5.64
N GLU A 43 7.13 -5.99 5.88
CA GLU A 43 8.32 -6.55 6.52
C GLU A 43 8.02 -6.99 7.96
N GLY A 44 8.34 -8.23 8.29
CA GLY A 44 8.10 -8.79 9.62
C GLY A 44 6.65 -9.20 9.93
N LEU A 45 5.69 -8.95 9.02
CA LEU A 45 4.31 -9.38 9.23
C LEU A 45 4.07 -10.85 8.89
N ASP A 46 3.27 -11.51 9.72
CA ASP A 46 2.70 -12.82 9.42
C ASP A 46 1.57 -12.73 8.38
N GLU A 47 1.12 -13.88 7.87
CA GLU A 47 0.18 -13.97 6.74
C GLU A 47 -1.12 -13.17 6.98
N ALA A 48 -1.71 -13.34 8.16
CA ALA A 48 -2.93 -12.63 8.54
C ALA A 48 -2.72 -11.11 8.67
N GLY A 49 -1.52 -10.68 9.07
CA GLY A 49 -1.13 -9.27 9.14
C GLY A 49 -1.01 -8.65 7.76
N ARG A 50 -0.31 -9.34 6.85
CA ARG A 50 -0.17 -8.94 5.44
C ARG A 50 -1.54 -8.80 4.77
N HIS A 51 -2.45 -9.76 4.97
CA HIS A 51 -3.79 -9.68 4.38
C HIS A 51 -4.57 -8.42 4.80
N ARG A 52 -4.51 -8.07 6.09
CA ARG A 52 -5.17 -6.86 6.62
C ARG A 52 -4.55 -5.59 6.06
N VAL A 53 -3.22 -5.53 5.98
CA VAL A 53 -2.49 -4.39 5.41
C VAL A 53 -2.82 -4.24 3.92
N ASN A 54 -2.80 -5.34 3.15
CA ASN A 54 -3.11 -5.31 1.72
C ASN A 54 -4.53 -4.81 1.45
N ALA A 55 -5.52 -5.31 2.19
CA ALA A 55 -6.91 -4.86 2.03
C ALA A 55 -7.07 -3.34 2.20
N ARG A 56 -6.28 -2.75 3.11
CA ARG A 56 -6.30 -1.31 3.38
C ARG A 56 -5.52 -0.52 2.33
N LEU A 57 -4.38 -1.05 1.87
CA LEU A 57 -3.58 -0.50 0.78
C LEU A 57 -4.36 -0.47 -0.54
N HIS A 58 -5.16 -1.49 -0.86
CA HIS A 58 -6.09 -1.46 -2.01
C HIS A 58 -7.06 -0.27 -1.93
N GLY A 59 -7.57 0.04 -0.73
CA GLY A 59 -8.42 1.20 -0.51
C GLY A 59 -7.70 2.53 -0.81
N VAL A 60 -6.45 2.66 -0.36
CA VAL A 60 -5.61 3.84 -0.61
C VAL A 60 -5.25 3.95 -2.10
N ALA A 61 -4.83 2.85 -2.74
CA ALA A 61 -4.51 2.82 -4.16
C ALA A 61 -5.70 3.29 -5.02
N LYS A 62 -6.90 2.76 -4.74
CA LYS A 62 -8.13 3.17 -5.42
C LYS A 62 -8.45 4.65 -5.22
N LYS A 63 -8.27 5.18 -4.01
CA LYS A 63 -8.53 6.58 -3.68
C LYS A 63 -7.61 7.54 -4.45
N HIS A 64 -6.35 7.15 -4.67
CA HIS A 64 -5.35 7.96 -5.36
C HIS A 64 -5.17 7.62 -6.85
N GLY A 65 -6.02 6.76 -7.42
CA GLY A 65 -5.96 6.38 -8.84
C GLY A 65 -4.70 5.58 -9.21
N LEU A 66 -4.11 4.89 -8.24
CA LEU A 66 -2.98 4.00 -8.45
C LEU A 66 -3.48 2.65 -8.99
N PRO A 67 -2.73 2.02 -9.90
CA PRO A 67 -3.10 0.72 -10.42
C PRO A 67 -2.96 -0.34 -9.32
N ASP A 68 -3.84 -1.33 -9.36
CA ASP A 68 -3.92 -2.37 -8.33
C ASP A 68 -2.64 -3.23 -8.25
N GLU A 69 -1.90 -3.31 -9.36
CA GLU A 69 -0.58 -3.94 -9.46
C GLU A 69 0.49 -3.30 -8.56
N CYS A 70 0.28 -2.05 -8.10
CA CYS A 70 1.16 -1.43 -7.11
C CYS A 70 0.97 -2.00 -5.71
N VAL A 71 -0.14 -2.69 -5.45
CA VAL A 71 -0.37 -3.42 -4.21
C VAL A 71 0.29 -4.78 -4.34
N LEU A 72 1.09 -5.18 -3.35
CA LEU A 72 1.87 -6.41 -3.44
C LEU A 72 0.97 -7.62 -3.69
N ALA A 73 1.28 -8.34 -4.76
CA ALA A 73 0.58 -9.58 -5.10
C ALA A 73 0.78 -10.58 -3.96
N TYR A 74 -0.33 -11.07 -3.42
CA TYR A 74 -0.31 -12.08 -2.39
C TYR A 74 0.04 -13.45 -3.02
N PRO A 75 1.07 -14.17 -2.53
CA PRO A 75 1.50 -15.44 -3.13
C PRO A 75 0.47 -16.58 -3.03
N GLY A 76 -0.68 -16.39 -2.38
CA GLY A 76 -1.78 -17.37 -2.34
C GLY A 76 -2.88 -17.18 -3.39
N HIS A 77 -2.79 -16.20 -4.30
CA HIS A 77 -3.77 -16.02 -5.39
C HIS A 77 -3.22 -16.38 -6.78
N GLY A 78 -2.06 -17.04 -6.86
CA GLY A 78 -1.39 -17.27 -8.16
C GLY A 78 -0.39 -18.41 -8.22
N ALA A 79 -0.34 -19.32 -7.25
CA ALA A 79 0.30 -20.61 -7.50
C ALA A 79 -0.71 -21.51 -8.23
N PRO A 80 -0.54 -21.81 -9.53
CA PRO A 80 -1.27 -22.93 -10.11
C PRO A 80 -0.86 -24.18 -9.32
N CYS A 81 -1.86 -24.85 -8.76
CA CYS A 81 -1.74 -26.22 -8.30
C CYS A 81 -1.40 -27.16 -9.46
#